data_AF-A0A957SBT7-F1
#
_entry.id   AF-A0A957SBT7-F1
#
_cell.length_a   1.000
_cell.length_b   1.000
_cell.length_c   1.000
_cell.angle_alpha   90.00
_cell.angle_beta   90.00
_cell.angle_gamma   90.00
#
_symmetry.space_group_name_H-M   'P 1'
#
loop_
_entity.id
_entity.type
_entity.pdbx_description
1 polymer ?
#
loop_
_entity_poly.entity_id
_entity_poly.type
_entity_poly.pdbx_seq_one_letter_code
_entity_poly.pdbx_strand_id
1 'polypeptide(L)'
;ACQILGADAYHLTIPDCIYRYDDQGQRFMYLSDEDIFGDVHQAEAGLVDALTAQLAQLPMRGRVLAPLTIGHHVDHLLVRAAAERAFGSHISYYEDYPYAQQPDKLEALFAAQTEQWQSETIRLSEAAIQAKLEAILAFRSQFSTFFTDRADLERQVRGYAQLVGGERVWMRA
;
A
#
# COMPACT_ATOMS: atom_id res chain seq x y z
N ALA A 1 10.59 7.43 9.30
CA ALA A 1 10.69 7.00 7.89
C ALA A 1 10.55 8.19 6.93
N CYS A 2 9.41 8.88 6.87
CA CYS A 2 9.18 9.99 5.93
C CYS A 2 10.27 11.08 5.97
N GLN A 3 10.68 11.52 7.17
CA GLN A 3 11.76 12.50 7.33
C GLN A 3 13.11 12.03 6.73
N ILE A 4 13.44 10.74 6.79
CA ILE A 4 14.66 10.18 6.18
C ILE A 4 14.62 10.33 4.66
N LEU A 5 13.42 10.19 4.07
CA LEU A 5 13.18 10.36 2.64
C LEU A 5 12.94 11.83 2.24
N GLY A 6 12.98 12.78 3.19
CA GLY A 6 12.66 14.18 2.93
C GLY A 6 11.18 14.44 2.61
N ALA A 7 10.27 13.58 3.09
CA ALA A 7 8.84 13.68 2.87
C ALA A 7 8.09 14.11 4.13
N ASP A 8 7.00 14.85 3.94
CA ASP A 8 6.02 15.14 4.99
C ASP A 8 5.13 13.93 5.28
N ALA A 9 4.60 13.86 6.50
CA ALA A 9 3.64 12.85 6.90
C ALA A 9 2.30 13.51 7.24
N TYR A 10 1.21 12.91 6.77
CA TYR A 10 -0.16 13.31 7.11
C TYR A 10 -0.91 12.08 7.59
N HIS A 11 -1.30 12.08 8.87
CA HIS A 11 -2.02 10.96 9.47
C HIS A 11 -3.52 11.24 9.45
N LEU A 12 -4.26 10.39 8.74
CA LEU A 12 -5.73 10.39 8.74
C LEU A 12 -6.26 9.95 10.11
N THR A 13 -7.51 10.28 10.41
CA THR A 13 -8.12 9.96 11.71
C THR A 13 -8.71 8.56 11.79
N ILE A 14 -8.52 7.74 10.75
CA ILE A 14 -9.12 6.42 10.62
C ILE A 14 -8.15 5.39 11.21
N PRO A 15 -8.58 4.58 12.19
CA PRO A 15 -7.70 3.58 12.79
C PRO A 15 -7.51 2.38 11.86
N ASP A 16 -6.41 1.66 12.09
CA ASP A 16 -6.11 0.36 11.49
C ASP A 16 -7.28 -0.63 11.69
N CYS A 17 -7.49 -1.52 10.71
CA CYS A 17 -8.57 -2.50 10.69
C CYS A 17 -8.72 -3.30 11.98
N ILE A 18 -7.60 -3.66 12.63
CA ILE A 18 -7.63 -4.46 13.86
C ILE A 18 -8.27 -3.72 15.05
N TYR A 19 -8.46 -2.40 14.95
CA TYR A 19 -9.10 -1.58 15.99
C TYR A 19 -10.52 -1.16 15.63
N ARG A 20 -11.05 -1.57 14.47
CA ARG A 20 -12.38 -1.17 14.01
C ARG A 20 -13.45 -2.14 14.52
N TYR A 21 -14.57 -1.57 14.94
CA TYR A 21 -15.70 -2.28 15.49
C TYR A 21 -16.88 -2.20 14.54
N ASP A 22 -17.79 -3.17 14.63
CA ASP A 22 -19.10 -3.11 13.99
C ASP A 22 -19.87 -1.81 14.28
N ASP A 23 -20.93 -1.54 13.51
CA ASP A 23 -21.73 -0.32 13.63
C ASP A 23 -22.33 -0.10 15.02
N GLN A 24 -22.38 -1.14 15.85
CA GLN A 24 -22.89 -1.09 17.22
C GLN A 24 -21.77 -0.90 18.26
N GLY A 25 -20.49 -0.90 17.85
CA GLY A 25 -19.32 -0.77 18.71
C GLY A 25 -19.10 -1.98 19.62
N GLN A 26 -19.68 -3.15 19.30
CA GLN A 26 -19.74 -4.29 20.22
C GLN A 26 -18.69 -5.35 19.92
N ARG A 27 -18.25 -5.48 18.66
CA ARG A 27 -17.31 -6.52 18.23
C ARG A 27 -16.31 -5.95 17.25
N PHE A 28 -15.06 -6.40 17.36
CA PHE A 28 -14.06 -6.16 16.34
C PHE A 28 -14.47 -6.84 15.03
N MET A 29 -14.30 -6.14 13.92
CA MET A 29 -14.62 -6.66 12.59
C MET A 29 -13.58 -7.67 12.09
N TYR A 30 -12.32 -7.49 12.49
CA TYR A 30 -11.18 -8.26 12.02
C TYR A 30 -10.46 -8.90 13.21
N LEU A 31 -10.44 -10.24 13.26
CA LEU A 31 -9.94 -11.00 14.41
C LEU A 31 -8.70 -11.83 14.07
N SER A 32 -8.36 -11.96 12.79
CA SER A 32 -7.30 -12.83 12.29
C SER A 32 -6.67 -12.30 10.99
N ASP A 33 -5.53 -12.89 10.62
CA ASP A 33 -4.89 -12.62 9.34
C ASP A 33 -5.81 -12.96 8.15
N GLU A 34 -6.63 -14.02 8.28
CA GLU A 34 -7.61 -14.37 7.23
C GLU A 34 -8.65 -13.27 7.04
N ASP A 35 -9.06 -12.61 8.13
CA ASP A 35 -10.00 -11.50 8.04
C ASP A 35 -9.34 -10.26 7.39
N ILE A 36 -8.11 -9.91 7.76
CA ILE A 36 -7.45 -8.70 7.23
C ILE A 36 -6.99 -8.86 5.78
N PHE A 37 -6.70 -10.08 5.33
CA PHE A 37 -6.34 -10.40 3.93
C PHE A 37 -7.53 -10.93 3.11
N GLY A 38 -8.75 -10.78 3.63
CA GLY A 38 -10.00 -11.16 2.98
C GLY A 38 -10.78 -9.95 2.41
N ASP A 39 -12.09 -10.12 2.32
CA ASP A 39 -12.99 -9.07 1.82
C ASP A 39 -13.21 -7.97 2.86
N VAL A 40 -13.41 -6.73 2.39
CA VAL A 40 -13.81 -5.61 3.24
C VAL A 40 -15.16 -5.92 3.89
N HIS A 41 -15.26 -5.73 5.21
CA HIS A 41 -16.46 -6.05 5.96
C HIS A 41 -17.60 -5.11 5.53
N GLN A 42 -18.80 -5.66 5.30
CA GLN A 42 -19.93 -4.92 4.71
C GLN A 42 -20.33 -3.63 5.46
N ALA A 43 -20.14 -3.61 6.77
CA ALA A 43 -20.43 -2.44 7.61
C ALA A 43 -19.47 -1.26 7.33
N GLU A 44 -18.34 -1.50 6.67
CA GLU A 44 -17.39 -0.46 6.27
C GLU A 44 -17.74 0.23 4.95
N ALA A 45 -18.94 -0.01 4.39
CA ALA A 45 -19.37 0.61 3.13
C ALA A 45 -19.25 2.14 3.14
N GLY A 46 -19.53 2.79 4.28
CA GLY A 46 -19.39 4.25 4.45
C GLY A 46 -17.96 4.74 4.69
N LEU A 47 -17.02 3.84 4.98
CA LEU A 47 -15.64 4.21 5.31
C LEU A 47 -14.91 4.79 4.10
N VAL A 48 -15.21 4.30 2.90
CA VAL A 48 -14.67 4.85 1.64
C VAL A 48 -15.04 6.33 1.49
N ASP A 49 -16.27 6.72 1.84
CA ASP A 49 -16.70 8.13 1.77
C ASP A 49 -15.97 9.00 2.79
N ALA A 50 -15.79 8.50 4.02
CA ALA A 50 -15.03 9.19 5.05
C ALA A 50 -13.56 9.38 4.65
N LEU A 51 -12.91 8.34 4.10
CA LEU A 51 -11.55 8.42 3.54
C LEU A 51 -11.49 9.43 2.39
N THR A 52 -12.44 9.34 1.45
CA THR A 52 -12.52 10.25 0.30
C THR A 52 -12.58 11.70 0.75
N ALA A 53 -13.42 12.01 1.74
CA ALA A 53 -13.57 13.35 2.29
C ALA A 53 -12.27 13.90 2.92
N GLN A 54 -11.49 13.05 3.60
CA GLN A 54 -10.19 13.46 4.14
C GLN A 54 -9.13 13.61 3.04
N LEU A 55 -9.08 12.68 2.08
CA LEU A 55 -8.15 12.71 0.95
C LEU A 55 -8.36 13.94 0.04
N ALA A 56 -9.60 14.43 -0.06
CA ALA A 56 -9.94 15.65 -0.80
C ALA A 56 -9.34 16.92 -0.17
N GLN A 57 -8.98 16.90 1.12
CA GLN A 57 -8.37 18.04 1.82
C GLN A 57 -6.86 18.15 1.61
N LEU A 58 -6.23 17.15 1.01
CA LEU A 58 -4.80 17.18 0.68
C LEU A 58 -4.49 18.33 -0.31
N PRO A 59 -3.30 18.96 -0.21
CA PRO A 59 -2.92 20.10 -1.04
C PRO A 59 -2.86 19.75 -2.53
N MET A 60 -2.64 20.78 -3.36
CA MET A 60 -2.42 20.57 -4.80
C MET A 60 -1.30 19.55 -5.05
N ARG A 61 -1.55 18.67 -6.01
CA ARG A 61 -0.78 17.45 -6.22
C ARG A 61 -0.39 17.31 -7.68
N GLY A 62 0.85 16.89 -7.92
CA GLY A 62 1.34 16.58 -9.27
C GLY A 62 0.94 15.18 -9.72
N ARG A 63 1.31 14.16 -8.94
CA ARG A 63 0.97 12.75 -9.15
C ARG A 63 0.43 12.16 -7.86
N VAL A 64 -0.62 11.36 -7.94
CA VAL A 64 -1.14 10.58 -6.80
C VAL A 64 -0.72 9.12 -6.98
N LEU A 65 -0.10 8.57 -5.95
CA LEU A 65 0.22 7.15 -5.86
C LEU A 65 -0.67 6.51 -4.80
N ALA A 66 -1.33 5.41 -5.14
CA ALA A 66 -2.13 4.59 -4.23
C ALA A 66 -1.64 3.14 -4.23
N PRO A 67 -1.99 2.31 -3.23
CA PRO A 67 -1.65 0.90 -3.25
C PRO A 67 -2.28 0.21 -4.45
N LEU A 68 -1.54 -0.69 -5.13
CA LEU A 68 -2.12 -1.56 -6.16
C LEU A 68 -3.00 -2.66 -5.54
N THR A 69 -2.86 -2.90 -4.24
CA THR A 69 -3.58 -3.88 -3.41
C THR A 69 -3.14 -5.33 -3.63
N ILE A 70 -1.87 -5.54 -3.98
CA ILE A 70 -1.25 -6.87 -3.98
C ILE A 70 -1.23 -7.39 -2.54
N GLY A 71 -1.65 -8.65 -2.36
CA GLY A 71 -1.79 -9.25 -1.04
C GLY A 71 -3.18 -9.10 -0.41
N HIS A 72 -4.05 -8.27 -1.01
CA HIS A 72 -5.48 -8.21 -0.69
C HIS A 72 -5.79 -7.79 0.77
N HIS A 73 -5.00 -6.88 1.34
CA HIS A 73 -5.29 -6.34 2.68
C HIS A 73 -6.45 -5.35 2.65
N VAL A 74 -7.41 -5.47 3.57
CA VAL A 74 -8.65 -4.66 3.60
C VAL A 74 -8.38 -3.15 3.63
N ASP A 75 -7.39 -2.69 4.39
CA ASP A 75 -7.05 -1.27 4.43
C ASP A 75 -6.46 -0.77 3.11
N HIS A 76 -5.72 -1.60 2.38
CA HIS A 76 -5.20 -1.23 1.06
C HIS A 76 -6.34 -1.13 0.06
N LEU A 77 -7.32 -2.05 0.11
CA LEU A 77 -8.53 -2.01 -0.71
C LEU A 77 -9.33 -0.72 -0.48
N LEU A 78 -9.57 -0.38 0.79
CA LEU A 78 -10.28 0.84 1.20
C LEU A 78 -9.56 2.12 0.76
N VAL A 79 -8.25 2.20 0.98
CA VAL A 79 -7.42 3.36 0.57
C VAL A 79 -7.43 3.52 -0.94
N ARG A 80 -7.27 2.43 -1.70
CA ARG A 80 -7.34 2.46 -3.16
C ARG A 80 -8.71 2.96 -3.64
N ALA A 81 -9.79 2.39 -3.12
CA ALA A 81 -11.15 2.78 -3.51
C ALA A 81 -11.44 4.27 -3.21
N ALA A 82 -11.00 4.76 -2.05
CA ALA A 82 -11.18 6.16 -1.67
C ALA A 82 -10.32 7.11 -2.52
N ALA A 83 -9.07 6.71 -2.84
CA ALA A 83 -8.23 7.48 -3.74
C ALA A 83 -8.86 7.56 -5.13
N GLU A 84 -9.32 6.44 -5.69
CA GLU A 84 -10.02 6.38 -6.99
C GLU A 84 -11.25 7.30 -7.02
N ARG A 85 -12.03 7.35 -5.94
CA ARG A 85 -13.17 8.27 -5.80
C ARG A 85 -12.75 9.74 -5.70
N ALA A 86 -11.68 10.04 -4.98
CA ALA A 86 -11.22 11.41 -4.74
C ALA A 86 -10.52 12.03 -5.95
N PHE A 87 -9.78 11.24 -6.74
CA PHE A 87 -8.89 11.76 -7.79
C PHE A 87 -9.19 11.25 -9.21
N GLY A 88 -10.13 10.30 -9.34
CA GLY A 88 -10.52 9.73 -10.62
C GLY A 88 -9.36 9.06 -11.34
N SER A 89 -9.21 9.33 -12.64
CA SER A 89 -8.18 8.73 -13.50
C SER A 89 -6.75 9.26 -13.29
N HIS A 90 -6.54 10.24 -12.41
CA HIS A 90 -5.22 10.87 -12.18
C HIS A 90 -4.37 10.13 -11.13
N ILE A 91 -4.52 8.80 -11.07
CA ILE A 91 -3.87 7.94 -10.08
C ILE A 91 -2.97 6.95 -10.78
N SER A 92 -1.80 6.73 -10.21
CA SER A 92 -1.00 5.55 -10.49
C SER A 92 -0.86 4.70 -9.23
N TYR A 93 -0.49 3.44 -9.38
CA TYR A 93 -0.51 2.47 -8.29
C TYR A 93 0.88 1.91 -8.04
N TYR A 94 1.37 1.96 -6.80
CA TYR A 94 2.63 1.32 -6.44
C TYR A 94 2.41 -0.16 -6.12
N GLU A 95 3.42 -1.00 -6.37
CA GLU A 95 3.40 -2.40 -5.96
C GLU A 95 3.55 -2.53 -4.43
N ASP A 96 2.61 -3.23 -3.79
CA ASP A 96 2.60 -3.43 -2.34
C ASP A 96 3.74 -4.36 -1.91
N TYR A 97 4.84 -3.78 -1.43
CA TYR A 97 5.99 -4.53 -0.93
C TYR A 97 5.80 -4.86 0.57
N PRO A 98 6.12 -6.09 1.05
CA PRO A 98 6.82 -7.17 0.35
C PRO A 98 5.92 -8.13 -0.45
N TYR A 99 4.59 -7.98 -0.42
CA TYR A 99 3.66 -8.89 -1.09
C TYR A 99 3.92 -9.05 -2.60
N ALA A 100 4.38 -7.98 -3.25
CA ALA A 100 4.74 -7.96 -4.66
C ALA A 100 5.95 -8.83 -5.03
N GLN A 101 6.69 -9.35 -4.03
CA GLN A 101 7.73 -10.36 -4.25
C GLN A 101 7.15 -11.74 -4.58
N GLN A 102 5.85 -11.97 -4.33
CA GLN A 102 5.15 -13.21 -4.62
C GLN A 102 4.48 -13.10 -6.01
N PRO A 103 5.04 -13.71 -7.07
CA PRO A 103 4.58 -13.49 -8.45
C PRO A 103 3.13 -13.91 -8.65
N ASP A 104 2.69 -14.98 -7.98
CA ASP A 104 1.33 -15.50 -7.98
C ASP A 104 0.31 -14.47 -7.49
N LYS A 105 0.66 -13.63 -6.51
CA LYS A 105 -0.24 -12.58 -6.01
C LYS A 105 -0.45 -11.46 -7.02
N LEU A 106 0.61 -11.08 -7.74
CA LEU A 106 0.52 -10.06 -8.80
C LEU A 106 -0.29 -10.59 -9.99
N GLU A 107 -0.04 -11.85 -10.39
CA GLU A 107 -0.77 -12.50 -11.47
C GLU A 107 -2.26 -12.67 -11.14
N ALA A 108 -2.58 -13.14 -9.94
CA ALA A 108 -3.97 -13.29 -9.49
C ALA A 108 -4.73 -11.95 -9.50
N LEU A 109 -4.06 -10.86 -9.10
CA LEU A 109 -4.65 -9.53 -9.10
C LEU A 109 -5.06 -9.07 -10.51
N PHE A 110 -4.23 -9.29 -11.52
CA PHE A 110 -4.56 -8.93 -12.90
C PHE A 110 -5.51 -9.91 -13.56
N ALA A 111 -5.44 -11.21 -13.25
CA ALA A 111 -6.36 -12.20 -13.79
C ALA A 111 -7.81 -11.96 -13.36
N ALA A 112 -8.03 -11.35 -12.19
CA ALA A 112 -9.35 -10.96 -11.69
C ALA A 112 -9.90 -9.67 -12.33
N GLN A 113 -9.11 -8.95 -13.13
CA GLN A 113 -9.44 -7.64 -13.69
C GLN A 113 -9.64 -7.71 -15.20
N THR A 114 -10.53 -6.86 -15.72
CA THR A 114 -10.83 -6.79 -17.17
C THR A 114 -10.09 -5.64 -17.85
N GLU A 115 -9.58 -4.71 -17.05
CA GLU A 115 -8.86 -3.53 -17.49
C GLU A 115 -7.48 -3.89 -18.04
N GLN A 116 -7.03 -3.11 -19.02
CA GLN A 116 -5.65 -3.17 -19.49
C GLN A 116 -4.77 -2.33 -18.58
N TRP A 117 -3.60 -2.87 -18.24
CA TRP A 117 -2.65 -2.26 -17.32
C TRP A 117 -1.32 -2.01 -18.00
N GLN A 118 -0.70 -0.88 -17.70
CA GLN A 118 0.66 -0.54 -18.12
C GLN A 118 1.49 -0.20 -16.88
N SER A 119 2.79 -0.50 -16.92
CA SER A 119 3.72 -0.12 -15.86
C SER A 119 4.83 0.78 -16.38
N GLU A 120 5.23 1.71 -15.51
CA GLU A 120 6.44 2.51 -15.61
C GLU A 120 7.43 2.00 -14.56
N THR A 121 8.67 1.74 -14.94
CA THR A 121 9.74 1.39 -13.99
C THR A 121 10.57 2.63 -13.67
N ILE A 122 10.56 3.04 -12.41
CA ILE A 122 11.40 4.10 -11.87
C ILE A 122 12.73 3.49 -11.41
N ARG A 123 13.81 3.75 -12.15
CA ARG A 123 15.15 3.27 -11.78
C ARG A 123 15.60 3.91 -10.47
N LEU A 124 16.14 3.09 -9.57
CA LEU A 124 16.71 3.57 -8.31
C LEU A 124 18.23 3.69 -8.42
N SER A 125 18.77 4.80 -7.94
CA SER A 125 20.20 4.93 -7.67
C SER A 125 20.56 4.18 -6.38
N GLU A 126 21.86 3.92 -6.18
CA GLU A 126 22.34 3.30 -4.95
C GLU A 126 21.99 4.15 -3.70
N ALA A 127 22.07 5.47 -3.81
CA ALA A 127 21.68 6.38 -2.74
C ALA A 127 20.17 6.28 -2.43
N ALA A 128 19.32 6.11 -3.44
CA ALA A 128 17.88 5.93 -3.24
C ALA A 128 17.56 4.58 -2.58
N ILE A 129 18.24 3.50 -2.99
CA ILE A 129 18.12 2.19 -2.35
C ILE A 129 18.53 2.30 -0.87
N GLN A 130 19.66 2.95 -0.58
CA GLN A 130 20.12 3.12 0.80
C GLN A 130 19.14 3.92 1.64
N ALA A 131 18.59 5.02 1.11
CA ALA A 131 17.58 5.81 1.81
C ALA A 131 16.30 5.00 2.08
N LYS A 132 15.86 4.17 1.13
CA LYS A 132 14.72 3.25 1.29
C LYS A 132 14.98 2.25 2.42
N LEU A 133 16.17 1.64 2.47
CA LEU A 133 16.55 0.68 3.52
C LEU A 133 16.50 1.32 4.92
N GLU A 134 17.11 2.50 5.09
CA GLU A 134 17.08 3.21 6.38
C GLU A 134 15.67 3.66 6.76
N ALA A 135 14.84 4.05 5.78
CA ALA A 135 13.44 4.39 6.02
C ALA A 135 12.62 3.18 6.50
N ILE A 136 12.84 1.99 5.93
CA ILE A 136 12.20 0.74 6.37
C ILE A 136 12.67 0.37 7.78
N LEU A 137 13.97 0.45 8.07
CA LEU A 137 14.52 0.17 9.41
C LEU A 137 13.95 1.07 10.51
N ALA A 138 13.47 2.27 10.17
CA ALA A 138 12.82 3.15 11.12
C ALA A 138 11.48 2.60 11.66
N PHE A 139 10.81 1.69 10.94
CA PHE A 139 9.59 1.01 11.39
C PHE A 139 9.89 -0.19 12.28
N ARG A 140 10.50 0.08 13.45
CA ARG A 140 10.99 -0.96 14.38
C ARG A 140 9.94 -1.99 14.79
N SER A 141 8.67 -1.57 14.94
CA SER A 141 7.55 -2.46 15.32
C SER A 141 7.12 -3.42 14.22
N GLN A 142 7.51 -3.17 12.96
CA GLN A 142 7.15 -4.00 11.81
C GLN A 142 8.33 -4.79 11.26
N PHE A 143 9.53 -4.50 11.74
CA PHE A 143 10.75 -5.08 11.22
C PHE A 143 10.74 -6.61 11.32
N SER A 144 10.48 -7.16 12.50
CA SER A 144 10.47 -8.61 12.74
C SER A 144 9.32 -9.36 12.05
N THR A 145 8.31 -8.65 11.55
CA THR A 145 7.21 -9.25 10.79
C THR A 145 7.68 -9.68 9.39
N PHE A 146 8.60 -8.93 8.79
CA PHE A 146 8.99 -9.11 7.39
C PHE A 146 10.47 -9.45 7.18
N PHE A 147 11.32 -9.09 8.15
CA PHE A 147 12.77 -9.24 8.03
C PHE A 147 13.36 -9.85 9.29
N THR A 148 14.29 -10.78 9.08
CA THR A 148 15.01 -11.42 10.18
C THR A 148 16.08 -10.50 10.77
N ASP A 149 16.82 -9.82 9.89
CA ASP A 149 17.89 -8.89 10.24
C ASP A 149 18.14 -7.91 9.09
N ARG A 150 19.08 -6.98 9.27
CA ARG A 150 19.41 -5.96 8.27
C ARG A 150 19.91 -6.59 6.96
N ALA A 151 20.68 -7.68 7.02
CA ALA A 151 21.19 -8.32 5.82
C ALA A 151 20.07 -8.99 5.01
N ASP A 152 19.06 -9.54 5.68
CA ASP A 152 17.84 -10.05 5.07
C ASP A 152 17.05 -8.93 4.39
N LEU A 153 16.80 -7.81 5.07
CA LEU A 153 16.18 -6.62 4.47
C LEU A 153 16.93 -6.16 3.21
N GLU A 154 18.26 -5.98 3.31
CA GLU A 154 19.09 -5.53 2.20
C GLU A 154 19.00 -6.50 1.01
N ARG A 155 19.10 -7.80 1.25
CA ARG A 155 18.98 -8.83 0.22
C ARG A 155 17.62 -8.79 -0.45
N GLN A 156 16.53 -8.73 0.32
CA GLN A 156 15.17 -8.78 -0.21
C GLN A 156 14.84 -7.52 -1.03
N VAL A 157 15.14 -6.33 -0.52
CA VAL A 157 14.85 -5.06 -1.21
C VAL A 157 15.70 -4.91 -2.47
N ARG A 158 17.01 -5.19 -2.39
CA ARG A 158 17.91 -5.10 -3.56
C ARG A 158 17.56 -6.17 -4.60
N GLY A 159 17.30 -7.39 -4.16
CA GLY A 159 16.91 -8.49 -5.04
C GLY A 159 15.64 -8.18 -5.82
N TYR A 160 14.62 -7.64 -5.13
CA TYR A 160 13.38 -7.24 -5.80
C TYR A 160 13.58 -6.06 -6.76
N ALA A 161 14.27 -5.00 -6.33
CA ALA A 161 14.57 -3.85 -7.19
C ALA A 161 15.37 -4.27 -8.43
N GLN A 162 16.32 -5.21 -8.30
CA GLN A 162 17.07 -5.75 -9.43
C GLN A 162 16.18 -6.58 -10.37
N LEU A 163 15.29 -7.41 -9.81
CA LEU A 163 14.37 -8.25 -10.59
C LEU A 163 13.45 -7.40 -11.48
N VAL A 164 12.93 -6.30 -10.96
CA VAL A 164 11.96 -5.46 -11.69
C VAL A 164 12.59 -4.23 -12.37
N GLY A 165 13.88 -3.99 -12.13
CA GLY A 165 14.66 -2.88 -12.69
C GLY A 165 14.51 -1.53 -11.97
N GLY A 166 13.92 -1.51 -10.77
CA GLY A 166 13.65 -0.30 -9.98
C GLY A 166 12.43 -0.48 -9.07
N GLU A 167 11.55 0.52 -9.02
CA GLU A 167 10.18 0.40 -8.49
C GLU A 167 9.20 0.50 -9.66
N ARG A 168 8.18 -0.37 -9.69
CA ARG A 168 7.13 -0.28 -10.72
C ARG A 168 5.93 0.50 -10.21
N VAL A 169 5.42 1.34 -11.09
CA VAL A 169 4.18 2.09 -10.89
C VAL A 169 3.24 1.77 -12.04
N TRP A 170 2.01 1.39 -11.71
CA TRP A 170 1.01 0.90 -12.64
C TRP A 170 -0.04 1.96 -12.95
N MET A 171 -0.59 1.90 -14.16
CA MET A 171 -1.64 2.79 -14.68
C MET A 171 -2.64 1.95 -15.47
N ARG A 172 -3.93 2.32 -15.39
CA ARG A 172 -4.95 1.78 -16.30
C ARG A 172 -4.75 2.41 -17.69
N ALA A 173 -4.77 1.58 -18.73
CA ALA A 173 -4.60 2.01 -20.13
C ALA A 173 -5.87 2.61 -20.71
#